data_AF-A0A6J7RIY3-F1
#
_entry.id   AF-A0A6J7RIY3-F1
#
_cell.length_a   1.000
_cell.length_b   1.000
_cell.length_c   1.000
_cell.angle_alpha   90.00
_cell.angle_beta   90.00
_cell.angle_gamma   90.00
#
_symmetry.space_group_name_H-M   'P 1'
#
loop_
_entity.id
_entity.type
_entity.pdbx_description
1 polymer ?
#
loop_
_entity_poly.entity_id
_entity_poly.type
_entity_poly.pdbx_seq_one_letter_code
_entity_poly.pdbx_strand_id
1 'polypeptide(L)'
;MTKLPAEQQWQRKAAPDGPRCRWCRRVLHEQSGPGRPRSYCSQPCRQWDWVARQRAREVQLSDEQLVMAREELNDVHDALYVLSCAVQDVQRDLADIQQPNAKELRDMLQWILECAEPIGSLRLRP
;
A
#
# COMPACT_ATOMS: atom_id res chain seq x y z
N MET A 1 -24.00 9.32 -15.92
CA MET A 1 -23.37 10.17 -14.88
C MET A 1 -23.68 9.58 -13.50
N THR A 2 -23.05 8.46 -13.16
CA THR A 2 -23.27 7.80 -11.86
C THR A 2 -22.25 8.38 -10.88
N LYS A 3 -22.70 9.25 -9.99
CA LYS A 3 -21.88 9.77 -8.90
C LYS A 3 -21.49 8.58 -8.02
N LEU A 4 -20.20 8.22 -8.03
CA LEU A 4 -19.64 7.33 -7.01
C LEU A 4 -19.79 8.04 -5.65
N PRO A 5 -20.38 7.41 -4.62
CA PRO A 5 -20.54 8.04 -3.32
C PRO A 5 -19.15 8.27 -2.71
N ALA A 6 -18.83 9.54 -2.44
CA ALA A 6 -17.55 10.00 -1.89
C ALA A 6 -17.34 9.70 -0.40
N GLU A 7 -17.95 8.63 0.13
CA GLU A 7 -17.87 8.29 1.55
C GLU A 7 -17.58 6.79 1.75
N GLN A 8 -16.59 6.27 1.03
CA GLN A 8 -15.87 5.09 1.52
C GLN A 8 -14.73 5.58 2.39
N GLN A 9 -15.09 5.86 3.65
CA GLN A 9 -14.14 5.96 4.74
C GLN A 9 -13.20 4.77 4.61
N TRP A 10 -11.91 5.03 4.36
CA TRP A 10 -10.88 3.99 4.27
C TRP A 10 -10.74 3.33 5.65
N GLN A 11 -11.69 2.46 6.00
CA GLN A 11 -11.57 1.59 7.16
C GLN A 11 -10.38 0.71 6.87
N ARG A 12 -9.26 0.97 7.55
CA ARG A 12 -8.11 0.06 7.57
C ARG A 12 -8.60 -1.28 8.12
N LYS A 13 -9.09 -2.16 7.24
CA LYS A 13 -9.31 -3.56 7.58
C LYS A 13 -7.98 -4.10 8.12
N ALA A 14 -8.05 -4.92 9.18
CA ALA A 14 -6.90 -5.63 9.68
C ALA A 14 -6.19 -6.28 8.49
N ALA A 15 -4.88 -6.07 8.38
CA ALA A 15 -4.12 -6.64 7.29
C ALA A 15 -4.31 -8.17 7.30
N PRO A 16 -4.63 -8.81 6.17
CA PRO A 16 -4.93 -10.24 6.12
C PRO A 16 -3.77 -11.11 6.63
N ASP A 17 -2.55 -10.57 6.62
CA ASP A 17 -1.33 -11.28 6.98
C ASP A 17 -0.94 -11.15 8.47
N GLY A 18 -1.76 -10.53 9.34
CA GLY A 18 -1.48 -10.40 10.78
C GLY A 18 -0.71 -9.12 11.19
N PRO A 19 -0.17 -9.05 12.43
CA PRO A 19 0.45 -7.85 12.97
C PRO A 19 1.71 -7.45 12.18
N ARG A 20 1.91 -6.14 11.97
CA ARG A 20 3.03 -5.59 11.20
C ARG A 20 4.01 -4.83 12.08
N CYS A 21 5.29 -4.88 11.73
CA CYS A 21 6.34 -4.08 12.36
C CYS A 21 5.98 -2.60 12.30
N ARG A 22 6.08 -1.88 13.42
CA ARG A 22 5.77 -0.44 13.49
C ARG A 22 6.69 0.42 12.63
N TRP A 23 7.92 -0.03 12.37
CA TRP A 23 8.91 0.66 11.54
C TRP A 23 8.80 0.30 10.05
N CYS A 24 9.15 -0.95 9.70
CA CYS A 24 9.30 -1.37 8.30
C CYS A 24 8.06 -2.05 7.70
N ARG A 25 6.96 -2.14 8.45
CA ARG A 25 5.68 -2.77 8.05
C ARG A 25 5.73 -4.24 7.63
N ARG A 26 6.89 -4.91 7.77
CA ARG A 26 7.03 -6.36 7.59
C ARG A 26 6.07 -7.11 8.50
N VAL A 27 5.45 -8.16 7.97
CA VAL A 27 4.59 -9.08 8.74
C VAL A 27 5.42 -9.70 9.87
N LEU A 28 4.88 -9.65 11.09
CA LEU A 28 5.47 -10.30 12.25
C LEU A 28 4.95 -11.73 12.32
N HIS A 29 5.81 -12.67 12.70
CA HIS A 29 5.37 -14.04 12.96
C HIS A 29 4.31 -14.03 14.05
N GLU A 30 3.29 -14.86 13.84
CA GLU A 30 2.27 -15.08 14.85
C GLU A 30 2.92 -15.68 16.09
N GLN A 31 2.60 -15.12 17.26
CA GLN A 31 3.07 -15.63 18.53
C GLN A 31 1.89 -16.29 19.23
N SER A 32 1.95 -17.63 19.31
CA SER A 32 1.00 -18.41 20.11
C SER A 32 1.52 -18.52 21.54
N GLY A 33 0.77 -17.99 22.51
CA GLY A 33 1.06 -18.11 23.93
C GLY A 33 0.87 -16.81 24.74
N PRO A 34 0.92 -16.89 26.07
CA PRO A 34 0.82 -15.72 26.93
C PRO A 34 2.07 -14.84 26.79
N GLY A 35 1.87 -13.54 26.60
CA GLY A 35 2.97 -12.56 26.50
C GLY A 35 2.56 -11.27 25.80
N ARG A 36 3.42 -10.24 25.89
CA ARG A 36 3.22 -8.99 25.16
C ARG A 36 3.47 -9.23 23.66
N PRO A 37 2.52 -8.91 22.77
CA PRO A 37 2.73 -9.05 21.33
C PRO A 37 3.95 -8.27 20.83
N ARG A 38 4.71 -8.86 19.90
CA ARG A 38 5.80 -8.14 19.23
C ARG A 38 5.26 -6.93 18.47
N SER A 39 5.97 -5.82 18.57
CA SER A 39 5.69 -4.61 17.78
C SER A 39 6.76 -4.34 16.70
N TYR A 40 7.87 -5.08 16.72
CA TYR A 40 9.02 -4.87 15.83
C TYR A 40 9.60 -6.22 15.37
N CYS A 41 10.07 -6.27 14.12
CA CYS A 41 10.68 -7.48 13.56
C CYS A 41 12.13 -7.69 14.05
N SER A 42 12.83 -6.62 14.45
CA SER A 42 14.24 -6.66 14.87
C SER A 42 14.58 -5.50 15.81
N GLN A 43 15.71 -5.60 16.52
CA GLN A 43 16.23 -4.51 17.36
C GLN A 43 16.52 -3.23 16.57
N PRO A 44 17.17 -3.27 15.37
CA PRO A 44 17.36 -2.08 14.56
C PRO A 44 16.05 -1.34 14.23
N CYS A 45 14.98 -2.07 13.90
CA CYS A 45 13.67 -1.45 13.64
C CYS A 45 13.10 -0.71 14.86
N ARG A 46 13.33 -1.25 16.07
CA ARG A 46 12.91 -0.58 17.31
C ARG A 46 13.72 0.68 17.56
N GLN A 47 15.03 0.64 17.32
CA GLN A 47 15.92 1.78 17.50
C GLN A 47 15.56 2.92 16.53
N TRP A 48 15.39 2.61 15.23
CA TRP A 48 15.05 3.62 14.24
C TRP A 48 13.65 4.23 14.45
N ASP A 49 12.65 3.44 14.86
CA ASP A 49 11.33 3.98 15.23
C ASP A 49 11.41 4.96 16.40
N TRP A 50 12.28 4.70 17.38
CA TRP A 50 12.53 5.65 18.48
C TRP A 50 13.21 6.93 17.97
N VAL A 51 14.27 6.81 17.16
CA VAL A 51 14.99 7.97 16.60
C VAL A 51 14.05 8.84 15.75
N ALA A 52 13.25 8.22 14.88
CA ALA A 52 12.32 8.94 14.01
C ALA A 52 11.27 9.72 14.82
N ARG A 53 10.70 9.11 15.87
CA ARG A 53 9.77 9.82 16.76
C ARG A 53 10.42 10.96 17.52
N GLN A 54 11.67 10.80 17.93
CA GLN A 54 12.37 11.87 18.62
C GLN A 54 12.61 13.07 17.69
N ARG A 55 13.06 12.80 16.46
CA ARG A 55 13.22 13.84 15.43
C ARG A 55 11.89 14.50 15.07
N ALA A 56 10.82 13.72 14.93
CA ALA A 56 9.48 14.25 14.66
C ALA A 56 9.01 15.22 15.75
N ARG A 57 9.29 14.92 17.02
CA ARG A 57 8.99 15.81 18.15
C ARG A 57 9.77 17.12 18.09
N GLU A 58 11.02 17.09 17.65
CA GLU A 58 11.86 18.31 17.50
C GLU A 58 11.26 19.29 16.48
N VAL A 59 10.62 18.77 15.43
CA VAL A 59 9.93 19.57 14.40
C VAL A 59 8.42 19.67 14.61
N GLN A 60 7.92 19.31 15.80
CA GLN A 60 6.51 19.39 16.19
C GLN A 60 5.53 18.65 15.26
N LEU A 61 5.99 17.55 14.65
CA LEU A 61 5.12 16.67 13.88
C LEU A 61 4.28 15.80 14.81
N SER A 62 3.00 15.66 14.50
CA SER A 62 2.11 14.72 15.19
C SER A 62 2.43 13.26 14.79
N ASP A 63 1.99 12.29 15.58
CA ASP A 63 2.22 10.87 15.29
C ASP A 63 1.50 10.40 14.00
N GLU A 64 0.56 11.19 13.49
CA GLU A 64 -0.18 11.01 12.23
C GLU A 64 0.48 11.72 11.03
N GLN A 65 1.55 12.48 11.26
CA GLN A 65 2.29 13.20 10.24
C GLN A 65 3.62 12.50 9.90
N LEU A 66 4.03 12.62 8.64
CA LEU A 66 5.22 11.98 8.08
C LEU A 66 5.95 13.01 7.20
N VAL A 67 7.28 12.99 7.26
CA VAL A 67 8.14 13.65 6.27
C VAL A 67 8.65 12.59 5.32
N MET A 68 8.48 12.82 4.03
CA MET A 68 8.99 11.96 2.97
C MET A 68 9.65 12.79 1.88
N ALA A 69 10.57 12.21 1.13
CA ALA A 69 11.16 12.91 0.00
C ALA A 69 10.06 13.20 -1.04
N ARG A 70 10.14 14.37 -1.69
CA ARG A 70 9.18 14.73 -2.74
C ARG A 70 9.20 13.74 -3.90
N GLU A 71 10.39 13.30 -4.30
CA GLU A 71 10.55 12.29 -5.35
C GLU A 71 9.89 10.96 -4.97
N GLU A 72 10.08 10.47 -3.75
CA GLU A 72 9.42 9.23 -3.31
C GLU A 72 7.88 9.36 -3.39
N LEU A 73 7.32 10.52 -3.04
CA LEU A 73 5.88 10.75 -3.17
C LEU A 73 5.44 10.76 -4.65
N ASN A 74 6.23 11.39 -5.52
CA ASN A 74 5.96 11.42 -6.95
C ASN A 74 6.01 10.01 -7.57
N ASP A 75 7.01 9.19 -7.21
CA ASP A 75 7.13 7.81 -7.68
C ASP A 75 5.88 6.98 -7.34
N VAL A 76 5.33 7.17 -6.13
CA VAL A 76 4.06 6.53 -5.75
C VAL A 76 2.90 7.03 -6.58
N HIS A 77 2.81 8.35 -6.80
CA HIS A 77 1.75 8.93 -7.63
C HIS A 77 1.80 8.43 -9.07
N ASP A 78 2.99 8.35 -9.66
CA ASP A 78 3.20 7.88 -11.02
C ASP A 78 2.82 6.40 -11.16
N ALA A 79 3.25 5.56 -10.22
CA ALA A 79 2.86 4.14 -10.21
C ALA A 79 1.33 3.96 -10.06
N LEU A 80 0.70 4.73 -9.17
CA LEU A 80 -0.76 4.73 -9.01
C LEU A 80 -1.48 5.21 -10.27
N TYR A 81 -0.93 6.22 -10.93
CA TYR A 81 -1.48 6.74 -12.17
C TYR A 81 -1.47 5.67 -13.26
N VAL A 82 -0.33 4.99 -13.47
CA VAL A 82 -0.21 3.88 -14.43
C VAL A 82 -1.23 2.78 -14.15
N LEU A 83 -1.37 2.34 -12.89
CA LEU A 83 -2.37 1.34 -12.53
C LEU A 83 -3.80 1.85 -12.79
N SER A 84 -4.08 3.12 -12.49
CA SER A 84 -5.40 3.70 -12.71
C SER A 84 -5.78 3.74 -14.20
N CYS A 85 -4.80 4.03 -15.07
CA CYS A 85 -4.97 4.00 -16.52
C CYS A 85 -5.23 2.56 -17.00
N ALA A 86 -4.42 1.60 -16.56
CA ALA A 86 -4.60 0.19 -16.92
C ALA A 86 -5.98 -0.35 -16.54
N VAL A 87 -6.49 0.03 -15.36
CA VAL A 87 -7.85 -0.33 -14.93
C VAL A 87 -8.91 0.32 -15.84
N GLN A 88 -8.75 1.60 -16.19
CA GLN A 88 -9.69 2.29 -17.08
C GLN A 88 -9.70 1.71 -18.49
N ASP A 89 -8.54 1.31 -19.00
CA ASP A 89 -8.42 0.69 -20.32
C ASP A 89 -9.14 -0.65 -20.34
N VAL A 90 -8.89 -1.52 -19.37
CA VAL A 90 -9.59 -2.82 -19.27
C VAL A 90 -11.10 -2.63 -19.06
N GLN A 91 -11.53 -1.62 -18.30
CA GLN A 91 -12.95 -1.29 -18.16
C GLN A 91 -13.59 -0.89 -19.50
N ARG A 92 -12.86 -0.15 -20.34
CA ARG A 92 -13.32 0.24 -21.67
C ARG A 92 -13.38 -0.97 -22.60
N ASP A 93 -12.34 -1.80 -22.61
CA ASP A 93 -12.30 -3.01 -23.44
C ASP A 93 -13.43 -3.98 -23.10
N LEU A 94 -13.72 -4.16 -21.80
CA LEU A 94 -14.84 -4.99 -21.34
C LEU A 94 -16.21 -4.39 -21.68
N ALA A 95 -16.32 -3.08 -21.85
CA ALA A 95 -17.56 -2.43 -22.28
C ALA A 95 -17.75 -2.55 -23.81
N ASP A 96 -16.66 -2.49 -24.57
CA ASP A 96 -16.68 -2.54 -26.03
C ASP A 96 -16.81 -3.99 -26.55
N ILE A 97 -16.22 -4.98 -25.85
CA ILE A 97 -16.25 -6.39 -26.23
C ILE A 97 -17.43 -7.11 -25.56
N GLN A 98 -18.46 -7.46 -26.35
CA GLN A 98 -19.68 -8.14 -25.87
C GLN A 98 -19.43 -9.50 -25.20
N GLN A 99 -18.51 -10.30 -25.73
CA GLN A 99 -18.15 -11.62 -25.18
C GLN A 99 -16.65 -11.88 -25.35
N PRO A 100 -15.82 -11.40 -24.42
CA PRO A 100 -14.38 -11.62 -24.49
C PRO A 100 -14.07 -13.10 -24.29
N ASN A 101 -13.15 -13.63 -25.10
CA ASN A 101 -12.68 -14.99 -24.95
C ASN A 101 -11.68 -15.10 -23.79
N ALA A 102 -11.37 -16.34 -23.38
CA ALA A 102 -10.47 -16.59 -22.24
C ALA A 102 -9.04 -16.06 -22.45
N LYS A 103 -8.59 -15.88 -23.70
CA LYS A 103 -7.27 -15.30 -23.99
C LYS A 103 -7.30 -13.79 -23.76
N GLU A 104 -8.29 -13.08 -24.29
CA GLU A 104 -8.46 -11.64 -24.09
C GLU A 104 -8.56 -11.28 -22.60
N LEU A 105 -9.36 -12.02 -21.84
CA LEU A 105 -9.47 -11.83 -20.39
C LEU A 105 -8.14 -12.05 -19.67
N ARG A 106 -7.33 -13.01 -20.12
CA ARG A 106 -6.00 -13.27 -19.55
C ARG A 106 -5.04 -12.13 -19.87
N ASP A 107 -5.07 -11.63 -21.10
CA ASP A 107 -4.20 -10.54 -21.56
C ASP A 107 -4.53 -9.24 -20.79
N MET A 108 -5.81 -8.93 -20.60
CA MET A 108 -6.27 -7.80 -19.78
C MET A 108 -5.84 -7.93 -18.31
N LEU A 109 -5.99 -9.13 -17.73
CA LEU A 109 -5.55 -9.39 -16.34
C LEU A 109 -4.03 -9.25 -16.22
N GLN A 110 -3.28 -9.80 -17.17
CA GLN A 110 -1.83 -9.73 -17.20
C GLN A 110 -1.36 -8.27 -17.25
N TRP A 111 -2.00 -7.44 -18.09
CA TRP A 111 -1.72 -6.02 -18.17
C TRP A 111 -1.91 -5.28 -16.83
N ILE A 112 -3.02 -5.55 -16.13
CA ILE A 112 -3.26 -4.98 -14.80
C ILE A 112 -2.20 -5.45 -13.79
N LEU A 113 -1.83 -6.74 -13.82
CA LEU A 113 -0.84 -7.30 -12.90
C LEU A 113 0.54 -6.68 -13.11
N GLU A 114 0.95 -6.46 -14.37
CA GLU A 114 2.19 -5.75 -14.72
C GLU A 114 2.19 -4.32 -14.20
N CYS A 115 1.08 -3.59 -14.39
CA CYS A 115 0.95 -2.22 -13.88
C CYS A 115 0.88 -2.15 -12.35
N ALA A 116 0.43 -3.21 -11.68
CA ALA A 116 0.31 -3.28 -10.22
C ALA A 116 1.62 -3.69 -9.52
N GLU A 117 2.56 -4.33 -10.23
CA GLU A 117 3.81 -4.84 -9.67
C GLU A 117 4.64 -3.76 -8.94
N PRO A 118 4.83 -2.54 -9.50
CA PRO A 118 5.61 -1.49 -8.83
C PRO A 118 5.01 -1.07 -7.49
N ILE A 119 3.68 -1.03 -7.38
CA ILE A 119 2.97 -0.67 -6.14
C ILE A 119 3.10 -1.80 -5.11
N GLY A 120 3.01 -3.06 -5.56
CA GLY A 120 3.12 -4.23 -4.69
C GLY A 120 4.52 -4.40 -4.08
N SER A 121 5.56 -4.03 -4.82
CA SER A 121 6.95 -4.11 -4.38
C SER A 121 7.39 -2.88 -3.56
N LEU A 122 6.71 -1.73 -3.71
CA LEU A 122 7.01 -0.49 -2.99
C LEU A 122 7.03 -0.69 -1.46
N ARG A 123 8.07 -0.16 -0.81
CA ARG A 123 8.22 -0.16 0.65
C ARG A 123 8.59 1.23 1.14
N LEU A 124 7.58 2.04 1.45
CA LEU A 124 7.78 3.31 2.15
C LEU A 124 8.25 3.01 3.57
N ARG A 125 9.48 3.43 3.88
CA ARG A 125 9.98 3.51 5.25
C ARG A 125 9.79 4.94 5.74
N PRO A 126 9.39 5.15 7.00
CA PRO A 126 9.37 6.48 7.58
C PRO A 126 10.78 7.04 7.79
#